data_AF-A0A1W6K3H7-F1
#
_entry.id   AF-A0A1W6K3H7-F1
#
_cell.length_a   1.000
_cell.length_b   1.000
_cell.length_c   1.000
_cell.angle_alpha   90.00
_cell.angle_beta   90.00
_cell.angle_gamma   90.00
#
_symmetry.space_group_name_H-M   'P 1'
#
loop_
_entity.id
_entity.type
_entity.pdbx_description
1 polymer ?
#
loop_
_entity_poly.entity_id
_entity_poly.type
_entity_poly.pdbx_seq_one_letter_code
_entity_poly.pdbx_strand_id
1 'polypeptide(L)'
;MFEVWYISITLAVLSVIFSAFINYEIIRLRNEFTSKLTSILVTISALLLISSILDLSSFIMWSSNKNPIYVYPSLLIGLFTTLTIILLYYFVKQ
;
A
#
# COMPACT_ATOMS: atom_id res chain seq x y z
N MET A 1 -9.47 -2.13 -21.59
CA MET A 1 -10.19 -2.20 -20.29
C MET A 1 -9.63 -3.28 -19.38
N PHE A 2 -9.46 -4.53 -19.85
CA PHE A 2 -8.79 -5.59 -19.08
C PHE A 2 -7.33 -5.23 -18.73
N GLU A 3 -6.64 -4.53 -19.63
CA GLU A 3 -5.26 -4.04 -19.44
C GLU A 3 -5.11 -3.07 -18.26
N VAL A 4 -6.11 -2.21 -18.03
CA VAL A 4 -6.06 -1.21 -16.95
C VAL A 4 -6.14 -1.89 -15.60
N TRP A 5 -6.91 -2.97 -15.48
CA TRP A 5 -6.97 -3.78 -14.26
C TRP A 5 -5.62 -4.42 -13.94
N TYR A 6 -4.87 -4.92 -14.92
CA TYR A 6 -3.53 -5.44 -14.69
C TYR A 6 -2.59 -4.37 -14.14
N ILE A 7 -2.71 -3.13 -14.61
CA ILE A 7 -1.91 -2.00 -14.10
C ILE A 7 -2.30 -1.72 -12.65
N SER A 8 -3.60 -1.56 -12.34
CA SER A 8 -4.07 -1.31 -10.97
C SER A 8 -3.65 -2.42 -10.00
N ILE A 9 -3.74 -3.68 -10.41
CA ILE A 9 -3.29 -4.84 -9.61
C ILE A 9 -1.78 -4.77 -9.41
N THR A 10 -0.99 -4.48 -10.45
CA THR A 10 0.47 -4.36 -10.34
C THR A 10 0.88 -3.25 -9.36
N LEU A 11 0.21 -2.10 -9.43
CA LEU A 11 0.41 -0.99 -8.50
C LEU A 11 0.07 -1.40 -7.05
N ALA A 12 -1.04 -2.11 -6.85
CA ALA A 12 -1.42 -2.60 -5.54
C ALA A 12 -0.43 -3.65 -4.98
N VAL A 13 0.10 -4.55 -5.83
CA VAL A 13 1.17 -5.49 -5.42
C VAL A 13 2.42 -4.73 -4.97
N LEU A 14 2.84 -3.72 -5.72
CA LEU A 14 3.98 -2.86 -5.32
C LEU A 14 3.70 -2.17 -3.98
N SER A 15 2.50 -1.61 -3.81
CA SER A 15 2.07 -0.99 -2.57
C SER A 15 2.16 -1.93 -1.37
N VAL A 16 1.71 -3.19 -1.52
CA VAL A 16 1.83 -4.21 -0.46
C VAL A 16 3.30 -4.49 -0.11
N ILE A 17 4.16 -4.65 -1.11
CA ILE A 17 5.59 -4.93 -0.89
C ILE A 17 6.26 -3.79 -0.12
N PHE A 18 6.07 -2.54 -0.57
CA PHE A 18 6.69 -1.40 0.10
C PHE A 18 6.09 -1.14 1.49
N SER A 19 4.78 -1.32 1.68
CA SER A 19 4.16 -1.26 3.00
C SER A 19 4.71 -2.31 3.97
N ALA A 20 5.02 -3.51 3.48
CA ALA A 20 5.66 -4.54 4.29
C ALA A 20 7.09 -4.14 4.68
N PHE A 21 7.85 -3.52 3.77
CA PHE A 21 9.18 -2.99 4.09
C PHE A 21 9.14 -1.83 5.10
N ILE A 22 8.19 -0.91 4.95
CA ILE A 22 7.95 0.17 5.93
C ILE A 22 7.66 -0.43 7.31
N ASN A 23 6.74 -1.41 7.37
CA ASN A 23 6.36 -2.04 8.63
C ASN A 23 7.56 -2.75 9.27
N TYR A 24 8.36 -3.47 8.49
CA TYR A 24 9.60 -4.09 8.95
C TYR A 24 10.58 -3.07 9.54
N GLU A 25 10.84 -1.96 8.85
CA GLU A 25 11.80 -0.95 9.31
C GLU A 25 11.31 -0.27 10.59
N ILE A 26 10.02 0.03 10.70
CA ILE A 26 9.45 0.65 11.92
C ILE A 26 9.46 -0.34 13.10
N ILE A 27 9.21 -1.64 12.87
CA ILE A 27 9.35 -2.67 13.91
C ILE A 27 10.80 -2.77 14.38
N ARG A 28 11.76 -2.73 13.44
CA ARG A 28 13.19 -2.70 13.76
C ARG A 28 13.54 -1.47 14.60
N LEU A 29 13.10 -0.27 14.21
CA LEU A 29 13.31 0.97 14.98
C LEU A 29 12.71 0.89 16.38
N ARG A 30 11.55 0.24 16.56
CA ARG A 30 10.95 0.04 17.89
C ARG A 30 11.82 -0.83 18.80
N ASN A 31 12.54 -1.81 18.24
CA ASN A 31 13.44 -2.64 19.04
C ASN A 31 14.64 -1.85 19.58
N GLU A 32 15.05 -0.79 18.88
CA GLU A 32 16.12 0.12 19.30
C GLU A 32 15.58 1.25 20.21
N PHE A 33 14.37 1.74 19.94
CA PHE A 33 13.73 2.84 20.67
C PHE A 33 12.32 2.48 21.13
N THR A 34 12.17 2.15 22.41
CA THR A 34 10.90 1.72 23.03
C THR A 34 10.02 2.88 23.50
N SER A 35 9.81 3.87 22.63
CA SER A 35 8.97 5.03 22.93
C SER A 35 7.48 4.79 22.62
N LYS A 36 6.60 5.57 23.24
CA LYS A 36 5.17 5.59 22.88
C LYS A 36 4.95 5.94 21.41
N LEU A 37 5.79 6.82 20.86
CA LEU A 37 5.71 7.27 19.47
C LEU A 37 6.03 6.13 18.49
N THR A 38 7.09 5.36 18.74
CA THR A 38 7.44 4.20 17.90
C THR A 38 6.38 3.11 17.97
N SER A 39 5.73 2.91 19.12
CA SER A 39 4.59 2.00 19.22
C SER A 39 3.41 2.43 18.34
N ILE A 40 3.09 3.73 18.31
CA ILE A 40 2.02 4.27 17.45
C ILE A 40 2.40 4.10 15.97
N LEU A 41 3.65 4.36 15.60
CA LEU A 41 4.14 4.17 14.23
C LEU A 41 4.05 2.71 13.78
N VAL A 42 4.35 1.74 14.66
CA VAL A 42 4.16 0.31 14.35
C VAL A 42 2.69 0.02 14.03
N THR A 43 1.76 0.52 14.84
CA THR A 43 0.32 0.34 14.59
C THR A 43 -0.11 0.99 13.27
N ILE A 44 0.33 2.21 12.99
CA ILE A 44 0.00 2.92 11.73
C ILE A 44 0.55 2.16 10.52
N SER A 45 1.79 1.70 10.57
CA SER A 45 2.39 0.94 9.47
C SER A 45 1.75 -0.43 9.26
N ALA A 46 1.28 -1.08 10.33
CA ALA A 46 0.53 -2.32 10.22
C ALA A 46 -0.84 -2.09 9.55
N LEU A 47 -1.54 -1.01 9.91
CA LEU A 47 -2.78 -0.60 9.25
C LEU A 47 -2.56 -0.26 7.77
N LEU A 48 -1.45 0.41 7.44
CA LEU A 48 -1.08 0.71 6.05
C LEU A 48 -0.89 -0.56 5.22
N LEU A 49 -0.22 -1.57 5.78
CA LEU A 49 -0.05 -2.88 5.14
C LEU A 49 -1.39 -3.58 4.92
N ILE A 50 -2.25 -3.61 5.94
CA ILE A 50 -3.60 -4.19 5.83
C ILE A 50 -4.41 -3.46 4.75
N SER A 51 -4.39 -2.13 4.72
CA SER A 51 -5.07 -1.32 3.70
C SER A 51 -4.58 -1.66 2.30
N SER A 52 -3.26 -1.80 2.11
CA SER A 52 -2.68 -2.16 0.80
C SER A 52 -3.14 -3.55 0.33
N ILE A 53 -3.28 -4.51 1.26
CA ILE A 53 -3.79 -5.85 0.96
C ILE A 53 -5.28 -5.81 0.58
N LEU A 54 -6.08 -4.97 1.25
CA LEU A 54 -7.49 -4.76 0.94
C LEU A 54 -7.71 -4.09 -0.43
N ASP A 55 -6.85 -3.14 -0.81
CA ASP A 55 -6.90 -2.52 -2.13
C ASP A 55 -6.59 -3.56 -3.22
N LEU A 56 -5.55 -4.36 -3.02
CA LEU A 56 -5.19 -5.45 -3.94
C LEU A 56 -6.34 -6.45 -4.13
N SER A 57 -6.94 -6.92 -3.03
CA SER A 57 -8.05 -7.87 -3.10
C SER A 57 -9.28 -7.26 -3.79
N SER A 58 -9.59 -6.00 -3.48
CA SER A 58 -10.68 -5.26 -4.12
C SER A 58 -10.47 -5.13 -5.62
N PHE A 59 -9.26 -4.77 -6.06
CA PHE A 59 -8.95 -4.65 -7.48
C PHE A 59 -9.01 -5.99 -8.23
N ILE A 60 -8.57 -7.08 -7.59
CA ILE A 60 -8.72 -8.43 -8.14
C ILE A 60 -10.20 -8.79 -8.30
N MET A 61 -11.04 -8.55 -7.28
CA MET A 61 -12.48 -8.84 -7.35
C MET A 61 -13.18 -8.02 -8.43
N TRP A 62 -12.87 -6.73 -8.52
CA TRP A 62 -13.48 -5.82 -9.48
C TRP A 62 -12.97 -6.00 -10.91
N SER A 63 -11.84 -6.71 -11.12
CA SER A 63 -11.27 -6.97 -12.44
C SER A 63 -12.21 -7.68 -13.42
N SER A 64 -13.22 -8.38 -12.89
CA SER A 64 -14.29 -9.02 -13.67
C SER A 64 -15.26 -8.00 -14.32
N ASN A 65 -15.36 -6.79 -13.78
CA ASN A 65 -16.26 -5.74 -14.25
C ASN A 65 -15.54 -4.84 -15.28
N LYS A 66 -16.21 -4.59 -16.42
CA LYS A 66 -15.70 -3.74 -17.50
C LYS A 66 -16.20 -2.30 -17.44
N ASN A 67 -17.04 -1.94 -16.46
CA ASN A 67 -17.64 -0.61 -16.41
C ASN A 67 -16.57 0.46 -16.09
N PRO A 68 -16.33 1.43 -16.99
CA PRO A 68 -15.27 2.43 -16.84
C PRO A 68 -15.39 3.29 -15.58
N ILE A 69 -16.60 3.40 -15.01
CA ILE A 69 -16.83 4.17 -13.77
C ILE A 69 -16.09 3.59 -12.56
N TYR A 70 -15.70 2.31 -12.60
CA TYR A 70 -14.92 1.66 -11.54
C TYR A 70 -13.44 1.51 -11.92
N VAL A 71 -13.13 1.44 -13.22
CA VAL A 71 -11.78 1.18 -13.74
C VAL A 71 -10.86 2.39 -13.60
N TYR A 72 -11.34 3.60 -13.92
CA TYR A 72 -10.48 4.79 -13.86
C TYR A 72 -10.25 5.30 -12.42
N PRO A 73 -11.26 5.31 -11.52
CA PRO A 73 -11.00 5.67 -10.12
C PRO A 73 -10.07 4.69 -9.42
N SER A 74 -10.18 3.37 -9.69
CA SER A 74 -9.28 2.37 -9.10
C SER A 74 -7.83 2.55 -9.56
N LEU A 75 -7.61 2.91 -10.83
CA LEU A 75 -6.29 3.27 -11.35
C LEU A 75 -5.70 4.48 -10.62
N LEU A 76 -6.48 5.55 -10.45
CA LEU A 76 -6.02 6.76 -9.75
C LEU A 76 -5.67 6.46 -8.29
N ILE A 77 -6.53 5.70 -7.60
CA ILE A 77 -6.27 5.24 -6.23
C ILE A 77 -4.96 4.45 -6.21
N GLY A 78 -4.84 3.41 -7.05
CA GLY A 78 -3.62 2.59 -7.13
C GLY A 78 -2.37 3.42 -7.37
N LEU A 79 -2.41 4.39 -8.27
CA LEU A 79 -1.28 5.24 -8.63
C LEU A 79 -0.85 6.15 -7.46
N PHE A 80 -1.78 6.90 -6.86
CA PHE A 80 -1.46 7.81 -5.76
C PHE A 80 -1.07 7.06 -4.48
N THR A 81 -1.74 5.96 -4.18
CA THR A 81 -1.39 5.10 -3.03
C THR A 81 0.03 4.54 -3.20
N THR A 82 0.36 4.01 -4.38
CA THR A 82 1.70 3.45 -4.64
C THR A 82 2.79 4.52 -4.54
N LEU A 83 2.59 5.69 -5.16
CA LEU A 83 3.56 6.79 -5.07
C LEU A 83 3.78 7.24 -3.62
N THR A 84 2.71 7.37 -2.85
CA THR A 84 2.78 7.80 -1.45
C THR A 84 3.54 6.78 -0.60
N ILE A 85 3.24 5.49 -0.77
CA ILE A 85 3.91 4.42 -0.03
C ILE A 85 5.40 4.33 -0.40
N ILE A 86 5.75 4.47 -1.69
CA ILE A 86 7.15 4.49 -2.13
C ILE A 86 7.90 5.67 -1.52
N LEU A 87 7.30 6.88 -1.54
CA LEU A 87 7.89 8.06 -0.91
C LEU A 87 8.06 7.87 0.60
N LEU A 88 7.05 7.31 1.27
CA LEU A 88 7.11 7.04 2.70
C LEU A 88 8.23 6.04 3.03
N TYR A 89 8.38 4.98 2.24
CA TYR A 89 9.49 4.04 2.39
C TYR A 89 10.85 4.73 2.24
N TYR A 90 10.98 5.62 1.24
CA TYR A 90 12.20 6.39 1.05
C TYR A 90 12.54 7.23 2.30
N PHE A 91 11.55 7.90 2.91
CA PHE A 91 11.74 8.68 4.13
C PHE A 91 12.02 7.84 5.37
N VAL A 92 11.41 6.66 5.51
CA VAL A 92 11.61 5.78 6.67
C VAL A 92 12.97 5.10 6.63
N LYS A 93 13.50 4.83 5.43
CA LYS A 93 14.80 4.19 5.26
C LYS A 93 15.99 5.14 5.48
N GLN A 94 15.78 6.44 5.29
CA GLN A 94 16.81 7.47 5.44
C GLN A 94 17.15 7.71 6.91
#